data_AF-A0A352JHQ2-F1
#
_entry.id   AF-A0A352JHQ2-F1
#
_cell.length_a   1.000
_cell.length_b   1.000
_cell.length_c   1.000
_cell.angle_alpha   90.00
_cell.angle_beta   90.00
_cell.angle_gamma   90.00
#
_symmetry.space_group_name_H-M   'P 1'
#
loop_
_entity.id
_entity.type
_entity.pdbx_description
1 polymer ?
#
loop_
_entity_poly.entity_id
_entity_poly.type
_entity_poly.pdbx_seq_one_letter_code
_entity_poly.pdbx_strand_id
1 'polypeptide(L)'
;MSLSKKIFIASICSCLVTSTSIVAPLWFLNSEAQAQSRRVIYVPPSNLDSPLTSAAGAKRSGNQFVALTPQLSIIIPPVPQTISERPTIYFRIPKFRGLVKFRLYKYKDAALSEQKKVYERKFEINNDEGIIAFKLPDDAPSLEVGQIYTWSMQFTDLQNLTITEGSLRRVLPSKQLVEELSKSSTAIDRAASLAKEGIWFDTLQVLAEAQTSVPKNLEVRSVWVEMLNVAFKDQNTQPSSPPDQTKPTIQDLVTKANFVLQKSGVTSSKN
;
A
#
# COMPACT_ATOMS: atom_id res chain seq x y z
N MET A 1 -61.20 35.88 -69.82
CA MET A 1 -60.64 35.42 -68.53
C MET A 1 -59.39 36.25 -68.24
N SER A 2 -59.46 37.07 -67.18
CA SER A 2 -58.43 37.80 -66.40
C SER A 2 -57.19 38.36 -67.15
N LEU A 3 -57.02 39.66 -67.41
CA LEU A 3 -56.56 40.76 -66.50
C LEU A 3 -55.41 40.34 -65.57
N SER A 4 -54.33 41.08 -65.30
CA SER A 4 -53.95 42.48 -65.55
C SER A 4 -52.49 42.68 -65.06
N LYS A 5 -51.78 43.65 -65.66
CA LYS A 5 -50.79 44.63 -65.11
C LYS A 5 -50.41 44.50 -63.61
N LYS A 6 -49.23 44.83 -63.08
CA LYS A 6 -48.11 45.74 -63.42
C LYS A 6 -47.15 45.82 -62.18
N ILE A 7 -45.98 46.45 -62.37
CA ILE A 7 -45.18 47.30 -61.43
C ILE A 7 -44.02 46.70 -60.60
N PHE A 8 -42.90 47.42 -60.71
CA PHE A 8 -41.64 47.55 -59.96
C PHE A 8 -41.70 47.44 -58.42
N ILE A 9 -40.54 47.15 -57.80
CA ILE A 9 -39.78 47.97 -56.81
C ILE A 9 -38.94 47.05 -55.90
N ALA A 10 -37.72 47.50 -55.60
CA ALA A 10 -36.72 46.92 -54.69
C ALA A 10 -37.20 46.69 -53.25
N SER A 11 -36.40 45.97 -52.42
CA SER A 11 -36.01 46.37 -51.06
C SER A 11 -35.97 45.24 -50.00
N ILE A 12 -34.97 45.37 -49.11
CA ILE A 12 -34.79 44.84 -47.74
C ILE A 12 -34.25 43.40 -47.54
N CYS A 13 -32.95 43.37 -47.26
CA CYS A 13 -32.31 42.86 -46.03
C CYS A 13 -33.02 41.73 -45.25
N SER A 14 -32.38 40.57 -45.13
CA SER A 14 -32.59 39.72 -43.97
C SER A 14 -31.28 39.05 -43.54
N CYS A 15 -30.80 39.46 -42.37
CA CYS A 15 -29.64 38.90 -41.70
C CYS A 15 -29.94 37.46 -41.26
N LEU A 16 -29.27 36.48 -41.87
CA LEU A 16 -29.19 35.14 -41.30
C LEU A 16 -28.05 35.12 -40.29
N VAL A 17 -28.40 35.29 -39.01
CA VAL A 17 -27.51 34.99 -37.89
C VAL A 17 -27.37 33.47 -37.84
N THR A 18 -26.32 32.92 -38.45
CA THR A 18 -25.97 31.51 -38.26
C THR A 18 -25.39 31.37 -36.86
N SER A 19 -26.24 31.02 -35.89
CA SER A 19 -25.82 30.68 -34.54
C SER A 19 -25.03 29.37 -34.61
N THR A 20 -23.71 29.44 -34.71
CA THR A 20 -22.85 28.28 -34.52
C THR A 20 -22.74 28.03 -33.02
N SER A 21 -23.68 27.24 -32.48
CA SER A 21 -23.51 26.68 -31.14
C SER A 21 -22.30 25.75 -31.19
N ILE A 22 -21.16 26.23 -30.67
CA ILE A 22 -20.02 25.36 -30.36
C ILE A 22 -20.47 24.51 -29.19
N VAL A 23 -21.06 23.35 -29.49
CA VAL A 23 -21.26 22.29 -28.50
C VAL A 23 -19.86 21.74 -28.24
N ALA A 24 -19.17 22.35 -27.28
CA ALA A 24 -17.92 21.80 -26.77
C ALA A 24 -18.21 20.35 -26.34
N PRO A 25 -17.49 19.35 -26.88
CA PRO A 25 -17.73 17.97 -26.51
C PRO A 25 -17.50 17.82 -25.01
N LEU A 26 -18.55 17.50 -24.24
CA LEU A 26 -18.51 17.37 -22.77
C LEU A 26 -17.56 16.27 -22.27
N TRP A 27 -16.86 15.57 -23.15
CA TRP A 27 -15.89 14.53 -22.82
C TRP A 27 -14.62 15.08 -22.13
N PHE A 28 -14.32 16.38 -22.25
CA PHE A 28 -13.12 16.96 -21.63
C PHE A 28 -13.25 17.32 -20.15
N LEU A 29 -14.47 17.39 -19.59
CA LEU A 29 -14.68 17.82 -18.19
C LEU A 29 -14.58 16.70 -17.15
N ASN A 30 -14.46 15.44 -17.56
CA ASN A 30 -14.46 14.30 -16.62
C ASN A 30 -13.06 13.87 -16.14
N SER A 31 -11.97 14.42 -16.71
CA SER A 31 -10.63 13.90 -16.41
C SER A 31 -10.15 14.26 -15.00
N GLU A 32 -10.54 15.41 -14.45
CA GLU A 32 -10.12 15.85 -13.11
C GLU A 32 -10.95 15.21 -11.99
N ALA A 33 -12.27 15.07 -12.18
CA ALA A 33 -13.15 14.38 -11.23
C ALA A 33 -12.80 12.88 -11.11
N GLN A 34 -12.38 12.24 -12.21
CA GLN A 34 -11.85 10.86 -12.18
C GLN A 34 -10.43 10.77 -11.61
N ALA A 35 -9.62 11.82 -11.65
CA ALA A 35 -8.28 11.81 -11.06
C ALA A 35 -8.33 11.96 -9.53
N GLN A 36 -9.28 12.74 -9.01
CA GLN A 36 -9.42 12.94 -7.57
C GLN A 36 -10.07 11.74 -6.85
N SER A 37 -10.83 10.90 -7.57
CA SER A 37 -11.41 9.65 -7.05
C SER A 37 -10.48 8.43 -7.05
N ARG A 38 -9.29 8.52 -7.68
CA ARG A 38 -8.28 7.45 -7.74
C ARG A 38 -7.22 7.48 -6.64
N ARG A 39 -7.33 8.39 -5.67
CA ARG A 39 -6.36 8.43 -4.57
C ARG A 39 -6.48 7.16 -3.72
N VAL A 40 -5.38 6.44 -3.57
CA VAL A 40 -5.29 5.33 -2.62
C VAL A 40 -5.18 5.92 -1.23
N ILE A 41 -6.32 6.04 -0.56
CA ILE A 41 -6.41 6.52 0.82
C ILE A 41 -6.63 5.31 1.71
N TYR A 42 -5.64 5.02 2.56
CA TYR A 42 -5.79 3.99 3.57
C TYR A 42 -6.74 4.46 4.68
N VAL A 43 -7.83 3.72 4.89
CA VAL A 43 -8.77 3.94 5.98
C VAL A 43 -8.57 2.81 6.99
N PRO A 44 -8.03 3.09 8.19
CA PRO A 44 -7.85 2.04 9.19
C PRO A 44 -9.21 1.48 9.65
N PRO A 45 -9.29 0.19 10.02
CA PRO A 45 -10.53 -0.43 10.48
C PRO A 45 -11.19 0.35 11.62
N SER A 46 -12.51 0.58 11.49
CA SER A 46 -13.30 1.40 12.41
C SER A 46 -13.70 0.62 13.67
N ASN A 47 -12.78 0.55 14.63
CA ASN A 47 -13.08 0.16 16.02
C ASN A 47 -12.36 1.08 17.02
N LEU A 48 -12.22 2.35 16.65
CA LEU A 48 -11.61 3.43 17.42
C LEU A 48 -12.56 3.96 18.51
N ASP A 49 -12.71 3.21 19.60
CA ASP A 49 -12.97 3.80 20.91
C ASP A 49 -11.61 3.94 21.62
N SER A 50 -11.05 5.15 21.55
CA SER A 50 -9.83 5.73 22.18
C SER A 50 -9.04 4.93 23.26
N PRO A 51 -7.70 5.11 23.44
CA PRO A 51 -6.74 6.00 22.79
C PRO A 51 -5.63 5.27 22.01
N LEU A 52 -4.89 6.04 21.19
CA LEU A 52 -3.61 5.69 20.55
C LEU A 52 -2.56 5.27 21.59
N THR A 53 -2.62 4.04 22.09
CA THR A 53 -1.58 3.51 22.96
C THR A 53 -0.53 2.84 22.09
N SER A 54 0.62 3.48 22.02
CA SER A 54 1.86 2.92 21.48
C SER A 54 2.17 1.61 22.21
N ALA A 55 2.08 0.48 21.50
CA ALA A 55 2.63 -0.76 22.00
C ALA A 55 4.17 -0.61 22.11
N ALA A 56 4.68 -0.97 23.29
CA ALA A 56 6.06 -0.79 23.70
C ALA A 56 7.05 -1.52 22.77
N GLY A 57 8.22 -0.90 22.55
CA GLY A 57 9.44 -1.65 22.29
C GLY A 57 10.16 -1.45 20.96
N ALA A 58 9.76 -0.53 20.06
CA ALA A 58 10.72 -0.06 19.07
C ALA A 58 11.72 0.85 19.80
N LYS A 59 12.95 0.39 20.04
CA LYS A 59 14.04 1.27 20.51
C LYS A 59 14.12 2.45 19.54
N ARG A 60 13.72 3.62 20.05
CA ARG A 60 13.70 4.89 19.33
C ARG A 60 15.13 5.43 19.28
N SER A 61 15.89 4.92 18.33
CA SER A 61 17.19 5.47 17.92
C SER A 61 17.50 4.94 16.53
N GLY A 62 17.37 5.77 15.49
CA GLY A 62 18.03 5.58 14.20
C GLY A 62 17.89 4.23 13.47
N ASN A 63 16.93 3.36 13.81
CA ASN A 63 16.88 1.99 13.27
C ASN A 63 16.68 2.03 11.75
N GLN A 64 17.66 1.47 11.03
CA GLN A 64 17.65 1.37 9.58
C GLN A 64 16.73 0.23 9.07
N PHE A 65 16.35 -0.70 9.96
CA PHE A 65 15.44 -1.83 9.69
C PHE A 65 14.03 -1.49 10.19
N VAL A 66 13.11 -1.23 9.26
CA VAL A 66 11.75 -0.76 9.54
C VAL A 66 10.75 -1.57 8.74
N ALA A 67 9.73 -2.12 9.40
CA ALA A 67 8.61 -2.73 8.71
C ALA A 67 7.66 -1.65 8.17
N LEU A 68 7.19 -1.86 6.95
CA LEU A 68 6.29 -0.95 6.25
C LEU A 68 4.85 -1.32 6.59
N THR A 69 4.49 -1.15 7.85
CA THR A 69 3.14 -1.36 8.40
C THR A 69 2.62 -0.06 9.00
N PRO A 70 1.30 0.20 8.98
CA PRO A 70 0.75 1.39 9.61
C PRO A 70 0.92 1.28 11.13
N GLN A 71 1.05 2.40 11.83
CA GLN A 71 1.17 2.41 13.29
C GLN A 71 -0.18 2.15 13.95
N LEU A 72 -0.56 0.88 13.91
CA LEU A 72 -1.67 0.31 14.64
C LEU A 72 -1.12 -0.51 15.81
N SER A 73 -1.98 -0.84 16.77
CA SER A 73 -1.52 -1.61 17.92
C SER A 73 -1.09 -3.02 17.49
N ILE A 74 -0.06 -3.54 18.15
CA ILE A 74 0.46 -4.89 17.88
C ILE A 74 -0.53 -5.94 18.41
N ILE A 75 -1.30 -5.59 19.42
CA ILE A 75 -2.09 -6.54 20.21
C ILE A 75 -3.57 -6.19 20.15
N ILE A 76 -3.90 -4.93 20.45
CA ILE A 76 -5.29 -4.49 20.60
C ILE A 76 -5.80 -4.01 19.23
N PRO A 77 -6.90 -4.53 18.70
CA PRO A 77 -7.52 -3.98 17.50
C PRO A 77 -7.75 -2.46 17.61
N PRO A 78 -7.64 -1.68 16.52
CA PRO A 78 -7.37 -2.14 15.16
C PRO A 78 -5.92 -2.60 14.99
N VAL A 79 -5.74 -3.71 14.26
CA VAL A 79 -4.46 -4.20 13.75
C VAL A 79 -4.50 -4.18 12.22
N PRO A 80 -3.34 -4.09 11.52
CA PRO A 80 -3.33 -4.09 10.06
C PRO A 80 -3.96 -5.37 9.49
N GLN A 81 -4.74 -5.27 8.41
CA GLN A 81 -5.51 -6.40 7.88
C GLN A 81 -4.98 -6.93 6.55
N THR A 82 -5.24 -8.20 6.30
CA THR A 82 -5.01 -8.87 5.00
C THR A 82 -6.17 -9.78 4.63
N ILE A 83 -6.44 -9.92 3.33
CA ILE A 83 -7.34 -10.95 2.79
C ILE A 83 -6.59 -12.21 2.33
N SER A 84 -5.27 -12.10 2.15
CA SER A 84 -4.41 -13.20 1.73
C SER A 84 -4.19 -14.24 2.83
N GLU A 85 -4.19 -15.51 2.45
CA GLU A 85 -3.83 -16.60 3.37
C GLU A 85 -2.36 -16.53 3.81
N ARG A 86 -1.53 -15.93 2.94
CA ARG A 86 -0.07 -15.87 3.04
C ARG A 86 0.39 -14.48 2.57
N PRO A 87 0.25 -13.46 3.42
CA PRO A 87 0.54 -12.08 3.04
C PRO A 87 2.04 -11.86 2.80
N THR A 88 2.34 -10.77 2.10
CA THR A 88 3.69 -10.24 1.95
C THR A 88 3.89 -9.09 2.91
N ILE A 89 4.97 -9.14 3.70
CA ILE A 89 5.38 -8.07 4.60
C ILE A 89 6.58 -7.35 3.98
N TYR A 90 6.51 -6.03 3.89
CA TYR A 90 7.55 -5.20 3.30
C TYR A 90 8.40 -4.56 4.40
N PHE A 91 9.72 -4.49 4.18
CA PHE A 91 10.66 -3.89 5.13
C PHE A 91 11.62 -2.96 4.40
N ARG A 92 11.84 -1.75 4.92
CA ARG A 92 13.01 -0.94 4.58
C ARG A 92 14.19 -1.46 5.39
N ILE A 93 15.29 -1.76 4.71
CA ILE A 93 16.54 -2.20 5.35
C ILE A 93 17.73 -1.42 4.77
N PRO A 94 18.81 -1.21 5.55
CA PRO A 94 20.08 -0.73 5.00
C PRO A 94 20.75 -1.83 4.17
N LYS A 95 21.91 -1.50 3.60
CA LYS A 95 22.81 -2.53 3.08
C LYS A 95 23.11 -3.54 4.19
N PHE A 96 22.75 -4.79 3.95
CA PHE A 96 22.84 -5.84 4.95
C PHE A 96 23.23 -7.17 4.32
N ARG A 97 24.18 -7.84 4.97
CA ARG A 97 24.58 -9.20 4.65
C ARG A 97 24.67 -10.01 5.93
N GLY A 98 23.83 -11.02 6.06
CA GLY A 98 23.78 -11.81 7.28
C GLY A 98 22.56 -12.71 7.37
N LEU A 99 22.39 -13.29 8.55
CA LEU A 99 21.30 -14.21 8.84
C LEU A 99 20.06 -13.45 9.25
N VAL A 100 18.94 -13.83 8.65
CA VAL A 100 17.60 -13.35 8.99
C VAL A 100 16.78 -14.50 9.55
N LYS A 101 15.98 -14.22 10.57
CA LYS A 101 15.06 -15.17 11.17
C LYS A 101 13.68 -14.57 11.31
N PHE A 102 12.72 -15.14 10.61
CA PHE A 102 11.31 -14.81 10.71
C PHE A 102 10.62 -15.76 11.67
N ARG A 103 9.73 -15.22 12.52
CA ARG A 103 8.84 -15.99 13.40
C ARG A 103 7.43 -15.47 13.29
N LEU A 104 6.45 -16.39 13.30
CA LEU A 104 5.03 -16.08 13.36
C LEU A 104 4.43 -16.72 14.60
N TYR A 105 3.59 -15.96 15.28
CA TYR A 105 2.89 -16.35 16.48
C TYR A 105 1.40 -16.15 16.29
N LYS A 106 0.62 -17.06 16.85
CA LYS A 106 -0.84 -17.01 16.86
C LYS A 106 -1.30 -16.87 18.32
N TYR A 107 -2.26 -16.00 18.57
CA TYR A 107 -2.91 -15.95 19.88
C TYR A 107 -3.81 -17.18 20.08
N LYS A 108 -3.77 -17.77 21.27
CA LYS A 108 -4.59 -18.94 21.60
C LYS A 108 -6.01 -18.60 21.99
N ASP A 109 -6.24 -17.41 22.53
CA ASP A 109 -7.51 -16.97 23.09
C ASP A 109 -7.92 -15.57 22.59
N ALA A 110 -9.20 -15.26 22.74
CA ALA A 110 -9.74 -13.94 22.44
C ALA A 110 -9.25 -12.86 23.42
N ALA A 111 -8.76 -13.26 24.59
CA ALA A 111 -8.17 -12.37 25.58
C ALA A 111 -6.73 -11.95 25.24
N LEU A 112 -6.14 -12.49 24.16
CA LEU A 112 -4.80 -12.21 23.67
C LEU A 112 -3.71 -12.38 24.75
N SER A 113 -3.91 -13.35 25.64
CA SER A 113 -3.08 -13.54 26.84
C SER A 113 -1.88 -14.45 26.57
N GLU A 114 -2.05 -15.42 25.66
CA GLU A 114 -1.02 -16.40 25.31
C GLU A 114 -0.79 -16.48 23.81
N GLN A 115 0.48 -16.39 23.41
CA GLN A 115 0.94 -16.62 22.05
C GLN A 115 1.58 -18.00 21.90
N LYS A 116 1.28 -18.67 20.78
CA LYS A 116 1.97 -19.88 20.34
C LYS A 116 2.77 -19.57 19.08
N LYS A 117 4.07 -19.90 19.06
CA LYS A 117 4.85 -19.87 17.82
C LYS A 117 4.31 -20.93 16.87
N VAL A 118 3.83 -20.49 15.71
CA VAL A 118 3.25 -21.36 14.68
C VAL A 118 4.17 -21.54 13.47
N TYR A 119 5.17 -20.67 13.33
CA TYR A 119 6.13 -20.76 12.25
C TYR A 119 7.47 -20.11 12.62
N GLU A 120 8.57 -20.66 12.11
CA GLU A 120 9.91 -20.08 12.17
C GLU A 120 10.69 -20.45 10.90
N ARG A 121 11.40 -19.48 10.33
CA ARG A 121 12.33 -19.71 9.23
C ARG A 121 13.58 -18.88 9.39
N LYS A 122 14.72 -19.48 9.07
CA LYS A 122 16.02 -18.80 8.94
C LYS A 122 16.44 -18.79 7.49
N PHE A 123 17.03 -17.68 7.04
CA PHE A 123 17.57 -17.53 5.68
C PHE A 123 18.64 -16.44 5.68
N GLU A 124 19.59 -16.51 4.76
CA GLU A 124 20.58 -15.46 4.58
C GLU A 124 20.12 -14.49 3.50
N ILE A 125 20.44 -13.21 3.67
CA ILE A 125 20.28 -12.21 2.62
C ILE A 125 21.60 -11.48 2.39
N ASN A 126 21.80 -11.03 1.16
CA ASN A 126 22.84 -10.11 0.77
C ASN A 126 22.18 -9.05 -0.10
N ASN A 127 21.80 -7.93 0.51
CA ASN A 127 21.07 -6.86 -0.16
C ASN A 127 21.77 -5.51 0.04
N ASP A 128 21.66 -4.65 -0.96
CA ASP A 128 21.93 -3.23 -0.80
C ASP A 128 20.80 -2.53 -0.02
N GLU A 129 20.97 -1.26 0.29
CA GLU A 129 19.92 -0.46 0.95
C GLU A 129 18.67 -0.39 0.05
N GLY A 130 17.50 -0.65 0.63
CA GLY A 130 16.25 -0.58 -0.10
C GLY A 130 15.06 -1.20 0.64
N ILE A 131 14.05 -1.60 -0.13
CA ILE A 131 12.85 -2.27 0.37
C ILE A 131 12.91 -3.75 -0.01
N ILE A 132 12.75 -4.64 0.97
CA ILE A 132 12.60 -6.08 0.75
C ILE A 132 11.17 -6.53 0.99
N ALA A 133 10.78 -7.61 0.32
CA ALA A 133 9.50 -8.26 0.47
C ALA A 133 9.69 -9.67 1.06
N PHE A 134 9.00 -9.95 2.16
CA PHE A 134 8.91 -11.29 2.74
C PHE A 134 7.49 -11.82 2.57
N LYS A 135 7.30 -12.68 1.57
CA LYS A 135 6.05 -13.42 1.39
C LYS A 135 6.03 -14.61 2.34
N LEU A 136 4.92 -14.79 3.07
CA LEU A 136 4.75 -15.97 3.90
C LEU A 136 4.78 -17.22 2.97
N PRO A 137 5.74 -18.12 3.13
CA PRO A 137 6.01 -19.20 2.18
C PRO A 137 5.01 -20.34 2.32
N ASP A 138 4.97 -21.26 1.35
CA ASP A 138 3.94 -22.32 1.28
C ASP A 138 4.00 -23.35 2.41
N ASP A 139 5.17 -23.54 3.02
CA ASP A 139 5.39 -24.42 4.18
C ASP A 139 5.00 -23.78 5.53
N ALA A 140 4.67 -22.48 5.55
CA ALA A 140 4.02 -21.87 6.71
C ALA A 140 2.56 -22.38 6.82
N PRO A 141 1.87 -22.22 7.96
CA PRO A 141 0.42 -22.40 7.98
C PRO A 141 -0.28 -21.27 7.21
N SER A 142 -1.37 -21.59 6.50
CA SER A 142 -2.31 -20.56 6.03
C SER A 142 -2.89 -19.85 7.25
N LEU A 143 -2.93 -18.52 7.22
CA LEU A 143 -3.51 -17.73 8.30
C LEU A 143 -5.00 -18.02 8.41
N GLU A 144 -5.55 -18.11 9.61
CA GLU A 144 -6.98 -18.35 9.80
C GLU A 144 -7.77 -17.04 9.78
N VAL A 145 -8.94 -17.05 9.13
CA VAL A 145 -9.84 -15.90 9.11
C VAL A 145 -10.25 -15.50 10.53
N GLY A 146 -10.24 -14.21 10.81
CA GLY A 146 -10.63 -13.62 12.08
C GLY A 146 -9.52 -13.62 13.12
N GLN A 147 -8.45 -14.41 12.94
CA GLN A 147 -7.35 -14.55 13.89
C GLN A 147 -6.31 -13.44 13.76
N ILE A 148 -5.77 -13.01 14.91
CA ILE A 148 -4.67 -12.06 15.00
C ILE A 148 -3.37 -12.87 15.14
N TYR A 149 -2.38 -12.49 14.35
CA TYR A 149 -1.03 -13.02 14.40
C TYR A 149 -0.07 -11.88 14.72
N THR A 150 1.00 -12.22 15.44
CA THR A 150 2.17 -11.35 15.59
C THR A 150 3.34 -12.00 14.90
N TRP A 151 4.25 -11.19 14.39
CA TRP A 151 5.44 -11.66 13.71
C TRP A 151 6.66 -10.87 14.19
N SER A 152 7.82 -11.51 14.10
CA SER A 152 9.10 -10.85 14.31
C SER A 152 10.09 -11.23 13.23
N MET A 153 10.87 -10.25 12.79
CA MET A 153 11.96 -10.37 11.85
C MET A 153 13.25 -9.98 12.55
N GLN A 154 14.11 -10.95 12.80
CA GLN A 154 15.40 -10.78 13.45
C GLN A 154 16.50 -10.75 12.39
N PHE A 155 17.27 -9.68 12.34
CA PHE A 155 18.47 -9.51 11.52
C PHE A 155 19.70 -9.68 12.41
N THR A 156 20.62 -10.56 12.03
CA THR A 156 21.85 -10.85 12.77
C THR A 156 23.03 -10.77 11.81
N ASP A 157 23.93 -9.82 12.08
CA ASP A 157 25.26 -9.75 11.45
C ASP A 157 26.35 -10.00 12.49
N LEU A 158 27.62 -9.80 12.12
CA LEU A 158 28.78 -10.07 12.97
C LEU A 158 28.80 -9.25 14.27
N GLN A 159 28.10 -8.11 14.32
CA GLN A 159 28.25 -7.10 15.38
C GLN A 159 26.93 -6.74 16.05
N ASN A 160 25.80 -6.94 15.37
CA ASN A 160 24.51 -6.41 15.78
C ASN A 160 23.38 -7.42 15.63
N LEU A 161 22.42 -7.29 16.56
CA LEU A 161 21.14 -7.96 16.54
C LEU A 161 20.04 -6.91 16.47
N THR A 162 19.28 -6.89 15.37
CA THR A 162 18.11 -6.01 15.21
C THR A 162 16.85 -6.85 15.09
N ILE A 163 15.78 -6.46 15.78
CA ILE A 163 14.48 -7.13 15.72
C ILE A 163 13.44 -6.08 15.34
N THR A 164 12.62 -6.42 14.35
CA THR A 164 11.43 -5.68 13.96
C THR A 164 10.21 -6.56 14.17
N GLU A 165 9.12 -6.00 14.68
CA GLU A 165 7.92 -6.74 15.04
C GLU A 165 6.68 -6.05 14.51
N GLY A 166 5.58 -6.80 14.44
CA GLY A 166 4.27 -6.25 14.12
C GLY A 166 3.19 -7.30 14.21
N SER A 167 1.99 -6.91 13.80
CA SER A 167 0.80 -7.74 13.86
C SER A 167 0.05 -7.71 12.53
N LEU A 168 -0.82 -8.69 12.36
CA LEU A 168 -1.77 -8.72 11.26
C LEU A 168 -3.01 -9.53 11.64
N ARG A 169 -4.12 -9.24 10.98
CA ARG A 169 -5.34 -10.05 11.05
C ARG A 169 -5.77 -10.48 9.65
N ARG A 170 -6.03 -11.77 9.47
CA ARG A 170 -6.68 -12.24 8.23
C ARG A 170 -8.18 -11.97 8.35
N VAL A 171 -8.77 -11.36 7.33
CA VAL A 171 -10.21 -11.11 7.23
C VAL A 171 -10.76 -11.69 5.93
N LEU A 172 -12.07 -11.89 5.85
CA LEU A 172 -12.73 -12.14 4.57
C LEU A 172 -12.99 -10.79 3.88
N PRO A 173 -12.82 -10.71 2.54
CA PRO A 173 -13.21 -9.51 1.82
C PRO A 173 -14.73 -9.30 1.94
N SER A 174 -15.16 -8.04 2.04
CA SER A 174 -16.59 -7.72 1.97
C SER A 174 -17.14 -8.08 0.58
N LYS A 175 -18.47 -8.27 0.46
CA LYS A 175 -19.10 -8.45 -0.87
C LYS A 175 -18.82 -7.25 -1.78
N GLN A 176 -18.86 -6.04 -1.22
CA GLN A 176 -18.56 -4.82 -1.94
C GLN A 176 -17.12 -4.83 -2.46
N LEU A 177 -16.14 -5.21 -1.64
CA LEU A 177 -14.74 -5.30 -2.05
C LEU A 177 -14.56 -6.30 -3.20
N VAL A 178 -15.19 -7.47 -3.12
CA VAL A 178 -15.13 -8.46 -4.20
C VAL A 178 -15.68 -7.89 -5.50
N GLU A 179 -16.82 -7.18 -5.44
CA GLU A 179 -17.41 -6.53 -6.61
C GLU A 179 -16.52 -5.41 -7.16
N GLU A 180 -15.98 -4.53 -6.31
CA GLU A 180 -15.10 -3.43 -6.72
C GLU A 180 -13.81 -3.96 -7.34
N LEU A 181 -13.21 -5.00 -6.76
CA LEU A 181 -12.00 -5.66 -7.31
C LEU A 181 -12.28 -6.30 -8.67
N SER A 182 -13.45 -6.87 -8.89
CA SER A 182 -13.83 -7.46 -10.18
C SER A 182 -13.99 -6.42 -11.31
N LYS A 183 -14.34 -5.18 -10.95
CA LYS A 183 -14.52 -4.06 -11.89
C LYS A 183 -13.25 -3.22 -12.10
N SER A 184 -12.27 -3.37 -11.21
CA SER A 184 -11.04 -2.59 -11.22
C SER A 184 -10.15 -2.98 -12.40
N SER A 185 -9.88 -2.02 -13.29
CA SER A 185 -9.10 -2.25 -14.51
C SER A 185 -7.61 -1.95 -14.33
N THR A 186 -7.24 -1.13 -13.34
CA THR A 186 -5.84 -0.76 -13.07
C THR A 186 -5.36 -1.29 -11.71
N ALA A 187 -4.04 -1.30 -11.50
CA ALA A 187 -3.47 -1.62 -10.20
C ALA A 187 -3.80 -0.55 -9.14
N ILE A 188 -3.90 0.72 -9.55
CA ILE A 188 -4.25 1.82 -8.65
C ILE A 188 -5.70 1.67 -8.16
N ASP A 189 -6.64 1.34 -9.06
CA ASP A 189 -8.05 1.12 -8.66
C ASP A 189 -8.16 -0.05 -7.67
N ARG A 190 -7.48 -1.16 -7.95
CA ARG A 190 -7.43 -2.32 -7.04
C ARG A 190 -6.85 -1.94 -5.67
N ALA A 191 -5.74 -1.20 -5.66
CA ALA A 191 -5.12 -0.73 -4.44
C ALA A 191 -6.04 0.24 -3.67
N ALA A 192 -6.76 1.13 -4.36
CA ALA A 192 -7.68 2.07 -3.75
C ALA A 192 -8.84 1.36 -3.05
N SER A 193 -9.46 0.36 -3.68
CA SER A 193 -10.53 -0.44 -3.07
C SER A 193 -10.05 -1.21 -1.84
N LEU A 194 -8.87 -1.84 -1.90
CA LEU A 194 -8.27 -2.53 -0.74
C LEU A 194 -7.97 -1.56 0.40
N ALA A 195 -7.36 -0.41 0.11
CA ALA A 195 -6.96 0.58 1.10
C ALA A 195 -8.17 1.19 1.81
N LYS A 196 -9.25 1.45 1.07
CA LYS A 196 -10.51 2.00 1.59
C LYS A 196 -11.20 1.05 2.57
N GLU A 197 -11.00 -0.26 2.45
CA GLU A 197 -11.48 -1.26 3.40
C GLU A 197 -10.45 -1.62 4.50
N GLY A 198 -9.33 -0.90 4.58
CA GLY A 198 -8.31 -1.14 5.61
C GLY A 198 -7.43 -2.37 5.37
N ILE A 199 -7.40 -2.92 4.15
CA ILE A 199 -6.60 -4.08 3.78
C ILE A 199 -5.18 -3.64 3.39
N TRP A 200 -4.31 -3.47 4.38
CA TRP A 200 -2.97 -2.89 4.20
C TRP A 200 -2.01 -3.76 3.38
N PHE A 201 -1.81 -5.03 3.75
CA PHE A 201 -0.76 -5.87 3.15
C PHE A 201 -1.00 -6.12 1.67
N ASP A 202 -2.24 -6.39 1.30
CA ASP A 202 -2.65 -6.62 -0.08
C ASP A 202 -2.58 -5.32 -0.91
N THR A 203 -2.87 -4.15 -0.30
CA THR A 203 -2.68 -2.84 -0.96
C THR A 203 -1.22 -2.64 -1.36
N LEU A 204 -0.28 -2.83 -0.41
CA LEU A 204 1.15 -2.69 -0.70
C LEU A 204 1.61 -3.72 -1.74
N GLN A 205 1.10 -4.96 -1.67
CA GLN A 205 1.44 -6.00 -2.65
C GLN A 205 1.06 -5.57 -4.08
N VAL A 206 -0.17 -5.08 -4.27
CA VAL A 206 -0.64 -4.63 -5.59
C VAL A 206 0.22 -3.49 -6.15
N LEU A 207 0.59 -2.52 -5.30
CA LEU A 207 1.42 -1.39 -5.72
C LEU A 207 2.87 -1.79 -6.02
N ALA A 208 3.45 -2.69 -5.23
CA ALA A 208 4.79 -3.22 -5.47
C ALA A 208 4.88 -4.01 -6.79
N GLU A 209 3.88 -4.85 -7.08
CA GLU A 209 3.78 -5.57 -8.35
C GLU A 209 3.62 -4.61 -9.54
N ALA A 210 2.81 -3.56 -9.38
CA ALA A 210 2.62 -2.54 -10.39
C ALA A 210 3.92 -1.76 -10.67
N GLN A 211 4.68 -1.43 -9.62
CA GLN A 211 5.97 -0.75 -9.77
C GLN A 211 7.00 -1.62 -10.50
N THR A 212 6.99 -2.93 -10.24
CA THR A 212 7.90 -3.88 -10.91
C THR A 212 7.52 -4.09 -12.38
N SER A 213 6.22 -4.19 -12.68
CA SER A 213 5.73 -4.47 -14.03
C SER A 213 5.76 -3.25 -14.96
N VAL A 214 5.52 -2.05 -14.44
CA VAL A 214 5.48 -0.80 -15.22
C VAL A 214 6.32 0.29 -14.54
N PRO A 215 7.66 0.15 -14.48
CA PRO A 215 8.53 1.00 -13.67
C PRO A 215 8.58 2.47 -14.11
N LYS A 216 8.13 2.78 -15.33
CA LYS A 216 8.05 4.16 -15.87
C LYS A 216 6.72 4.86 -15.55
N ASN A 217 5.75 4.16 -14.95
CA ASN A 217 4.47 4.77 -14.57
C ASN A 217 4.65 5.65 -13.33
N LEU A 218 4.66 6.98 -13.56
CA LEU A 218 4.84 7.98 -12.51
C LEU A 218 3.68 8.01 -11.51
N GLU A 219 2.46 7.68 -11.94
CA GLU A 219 1.27 7.64 -11.08
C GLU A 219 1.40 6.52 -10.04
N VAL A 220 1.74 5.30 -10.49
CA VAL A 220 1.98 4.14 -9.61
C VAL A 220 3.10 4.46 -8.61
N ARG A 221 4.17 5.11 -9.09
CA ARG A 221 5.29 5.51 -8.23
C ARG A 221 4.86 6.53 -7.17
N SER A 222 4.05 7.54 -7.54
CA SER A 222 3.52 8.53 -6.59
C SER A 222 2.67 7.87 -5.52
N VAL A 223 1.73 7.02 -5.94
CA VAL A 223 0.83 6.30 -5.04
C VAL A 223 1.61 5.37 -4.09
N TRP A 224 2.63 4.69 -4.59
CA TRP A 224 3.54 3.90 -3.75
C TRP A 224 4.23 4.75 -2.69
N VAL A 225 4.81 5.90 -3.07
CA VAL A 225 5.44 6.85 -2.14
C VAL A 225 4.44 7.35 -1.09
N GLU A 226 3.22 7.69 -1.50
CA GLU A 226 2.16 8.12 -0.59
C GLU A 226 1.80 7.04 0.43
N MET A 227 1.67 5.78 0.00
CA MET A 227 1.41 4.66 0.90
C MET A 227 2.58 4.39 1.84
N LEU A 228 3.83 4.47 1.37
CA LEU A 228 4.99 4.39 2.24
C LEU A 228 5.00 5.54 3.26
N ASN A 229 4.60 6.75 2.86
CA ASN A 229 4.45 7.86 3.79
C ASN A 229 3.42 7.56 4.89
N VAL A 230 2.33 6.83 4.62
CA VAL A 230 1.41 6.41 5.69
C VAL A 230 2.12 5.53 6.72
N ALA A 231 3.02 4.64 6.31
CA ALA A 231 3.84 3.85 7.23
C ALA A 231 4.88 4.71 8.00
N PHE A 232 5.41 5.77 7.37
CA PHE A 232 6.50 6.58 7.92
C PHE A 232 6.07 7.83 8.71
N LYS A 233 4.94 8.48 8.36
CA LYS A 233 4.52 9.78 8.89
C LYS A 233 4.27 9.75 10.40
N ASP A 234 3.88 8.59 10.92
CA ASP A 234 3.66 8.39 12.35
C ASP A 234 4.96 8.06 13.11
N GLN A 235 6.09 7.77 12.41
CA GLN A 235 7.39 7.43 13.01
C GLN A 235 8.23 8.68 13.38
N ASN A 236 7.86 9.86 12.89
CA ASN A 236 8.67 11.11 12.98
C ASN A 236 8.10 12.17 13.96
N THR A 237 7.19 11.83 14.87
CA THR A 237 6.57 12.76 15.85
C THR A 237 7.41 13.00 17.11
N GLN A 238 8.70 13.30 16.96
CA GLN A 238 9.53 13.94 18.00
C GLN A 238 10.01 15.31 17.49
N PRO A 239 10.19 16.31 18.38
CA PRO A 239 10.58 17.66 17.98
C PRO A 239 11.90 17.62 17.20
N SER A 240 11.87 18.26 16.05
CA SER A 240 12.92 18.33 15.05
C SER A 240 14.30 18.67 15.64
N SER A 241 15.22 17.70 15.62
CA SER A 241 16.62 18.02 15.35
C SER A 241 16.73 18.46 13.87
N PRO A 242 17.67 19.35 13.52
CA PRO A 242 17.79 19.86 12.15
C PRO A 242 17.93 18.72 11.14
N PRO A 243 17.38 18.88 9.92
CA PRO A 243 17.39 17.82 8.91
C PRO A 243 18.81 17.40 8.60
N ASP A 244 19.13 16.15 8.94
CA ASP A 244 20.36 15.50 8.52
C ASP A 244 20.30 15.24 7.01
N GLN A 245 20.98 16.10 6.26
CA GLN A 245 21.04 16.09 4.79
C GLN A 245 21.72 14.83 4.22
N THR A 246 22.23 13.93 5.06
CA THR A 246 22.85 12.66 4.64
C THR A 246 21.88 11.48 4.54
N LYS A 247 20.63 11.63 5.03
CA LYS A 247 19.63 10.55 5.02
C LYS A 247 18.86 10.52 3.69
N PRO A 248 18.79 9.39 2.96
CA PRO A 248 18.07 9.32 1.68
C PRO A 248 16.58 9.59 1.86
N THR A 249 16.03 10.39 0.95
CA THR A 249 14.62 10.76 0.89
C THR A 249 13.77 9.53 0.59
N ILE A 250 12.50 9.53 0.96
CA ILE A 250 11.56 8.45 0.56
C ILE A 250 11.58 8.25 -0.97
N GLN A 251 11.71 9.36 -1.72
CA GLN A 251 11.86 9.33 -3.17
C GLN A 251 13.14 8.59 -3.65
N ASP A 252 14.25 8.69 -2.92
CA ASP A 252 15.51 8.02 -3.24
C ASP A 252 15.43 6.51 -3.00
N LEU A 253 14.74 6.12 -1.93
CA LEU A 253 14.48 4.70 -1.59
C LEU A 253 13.53 4.05 -2.58
N VAL A 254 12.54 4.79 -3.06
CA VAL A 254 11.62 4.32 -4.10
C VAL A 254 12.34 4.10 -5.43
N THR A 255 13.39 4.89 -5.72
CA THR A 255 14.24 4.68 -6.91
C THR A 255 15.14 3.45 -6.75
N LYS A 256 15.59 3.17 -5.52
CA LYS A 256 16.48 2.04 -5.17
C LYS A 256 15.74 0.78 -4.71
N ALA A 257 14.42 0.69 -4.91
CA ALA A 257 13.64 -0.48 -4.54
C ALA A 257 14.05 -1.68 -5.43
N ASN A 258 15.13 -2.36 -5.03
CA ASN A 258 15.47 -3.66 -5.54
C ASN A 258 14.48 -4.66 -4.95
N PHE A 259 13.46 -5.02 -5.73
CA PHE A 259 12.57 -6.12 -5.40
C PHE A 259 13.35 -7.44 -5.46
N VAL A 260 14.09 -7.75 -4.40
CA VAL A 260 14.61 -9.10 -4.19
C VAL A 260 13.44 -9.96 -3.74
N LEU A 261 12.63 -10.41 -4.69
CA LEU A 261 11.77 -11.56 -4.48
C LEU A 261 12.69 -12.71 -4.10
N GLN A 262 12.44 -13.36 -2.96
CA GLN A 262 13.08 -14.63 -2.67
C GLN A 262 12.83 -15.55 -3.87
N LYS A 263 13.86 -15.82 -4.67
CA LYS A 263 13.86 -16.99 -5.52
C LYS A 263 13.80 -18.17 -4.55
N SER A 264 12.78 -19.01 -4.67
CA SER A 264 12.71 -20.31 -4.01
C SER A 264 13.95 -21.12 -4.38
N GLY A 265 15.02 -20.96 -3.59
CA GLY A 265 16.27 -21.67 -3.67
C GLY A 265 16.46 -22.36 -2.32
N VAL A 266 16.10 -23.64 -2.31
CA VAL A 266 16.18 -24.56 -1.18
C VAL A 266 17.60 -24.65 -0.65
N THR A 267 17.79 -24.42 0.65
CA THR A 267 18.62 -25.26 1.53
C THR A 267 18.05 -25.21 2.94
N SER A 268 17.10 -26.12 3.23
CA SER A 268 16.75 -26.45 4.60
C SER A 268 17.89 -27.28 5.18
N SER A 269 18.75 -26.67 6.01
CA SER A 269 19.60 -27.44 6.91
C SER A 269 18.79 -27.75 8.16
N LYS A 270 18.24 -28.97 8.22
CA LYS A 270 17.79 -29.58 9.47
C LYS A 270 18.99 -29.67 10.42
N ASN A 271 18.84 -29.14 11.62
CA ASN A 271 19.47 -29.63 12.85
C ASN A 271 18.40 -29.60 13.93
#